data_AF-A0A261BJI5-F1
#
_entry.id   AF-A0A261BJI5-F1
#
_cell.length_a   1.000
_cell.length_b   1.000
_cell.length_c   1.000
_cell.angle_alpha   90.00
_cell.angle_beta   90.00
_cell.angle_gamma   90.00
#
_symmetry.space_group_name_H-M   'P 1'
#
loop_
_entity.id
_entity.type
_entity.pdbx_description
1 polymer ?
#
loop_
_entity_poly.entity_id
_entity_poly.type
_entity_poly.pdbx_seq_one_letter_code
_entity_poly.pdbx_strand_id
1 'polypeptide(L)'
;MFQPNWSWFQDENRTCPCDYPTEYSLDLYSIFVGYLVNILVFPIYVYVNRMNEKRDKKISLYPFNNHFYKVIRYFNILSILFFISIQVVFKIHFPGNILEIVLVSGTVTAYFLFCFIVVISLHFHHLMLFILSLQRCLFHFYPNSKTFLKLDYLFKLQFVIVLYILMGFLVILKYPDPYESHPPTIPFLLLTTVQNTLLLVSALLQILVAYRIRKQGSSKPTKLQKFVFWQTLSIAICVNLSLIPLLIQTIY
;
A
#
# COMPACT_ATOMS: atom_id res chain seq x y z
N MET A 1 54.85 29.05 42.25
CA MET A 1 55.05 28.83 40.81
C MET A 1 54.33 27.54 40.44
N PHE A 2 53.09 27.64 39.96
CA PHE A 2 52.32 26.52 39.41
C PHE A 2 51.51 27.10 38.25
N GLN A 3 51.99 26.85 37.02
CA GLN A 3 51.24 27.13 35.81
C GLN A 3 50.29 25.95 35.55
N PRO A 4 49.00 26.17 35.25
CA PRO A 4 48.14 25.10 34.75
C PRO A 4 48.55 24.75 33.32
N ASN A 5 48.82 23.47 33.09
CA ASN A 5 49.17 22.90 31.80
C ASN A 5 47.88 22.72 30.96
N TRP A 6 47.69 23.58 29.95
CA TRP A 6 46.51 23.61 29.06
C TRP A 6 46.63 22.66 27.86
N SER A 7 47.28 21.51 28.01
CA SER A 7 47.49 20.55 26.91
C SER A 7 46.29 19.66 26.58
N TRP A 8 45.11 19.89 27.18
CA TRP A 8 43.92 19.06 27.00
C TRP A 8 42.83 19.67 26.08
N PHE A 9 43.07 20.85 25.50
CA PHE A 9 42.12 21.58 24.65
C PHE A 9 42.58 21.66 23.18
N GLN A 10 43.15 20.58 22.63
CA GLN A 10 43.58 20.52 21.22
C GLN A 10 43.22 19.20 20.52
N ASP A 11 42.02 18.66 20.79
CA ASP A 11 41.42 17.62 19.94
C ASP A 11 39.99 18.05 19.50
N GLU A 12 39.87 19.27 18.97
CA GLU A 12 38.81 19.62 18.02
C GLU A 12 39.20 19.08 16.63
N ASN A 13 38.27 18.42 15.93
CA ASN A 13 38.38 17.84 14.58
C ASN A 13 38.72 16.34 14.43
N ARG A 14 38.17 15.46 15.28
CA ARG A 14 37.79 14.12 14.78
C ARG A 14 36.31 14.11 14.43
N THR A 15 35.99 14.60 13.23
CA THR A 15 34.75 14.23 12.56
C THR A 15 34.81 12.74 12.26
N CYS A 16 34.25 11.91 13.15
CA CYS A 16 33.87 10.56 12.75
C CYS A 16 32.85 10.73 11.61
N PRO A 17 33.09 10.19 10.40
CA PRO A 17 32.03 10.15 9.41
C PRO A 17 30.89 9.36 10.04
N CYS A 18 29.73 9.99 10.19
CA CYS A 18 28.51 9.27 10.51
C CYS A 18 28.27 8.35 9.32
N ASP A 19 28.74 7.10 9.40
CA ASP A 19 28.31 6.04 8.50
C ASP A 19 26.81 5.87 8.73
N TYR A 20 26.01 6.58 7.94
CA TYR A 20 24.59 6.32 7.86
C TYR A 20 24.44 4.85 7.48
N PRO A 21 23.60 4.06 8.17
CA PRO A 21 23.45 2.66 7.84
C PRO A 21 23.04 2.57 6.37
N THR A 22 23.86 1.89 5.57
CA THR A 22 23.69 1.75 4.11
C THR A 22 22.29 1.28 3.72
N GLU A 23 21.61 0.57 4.63
CA GLU A 23 20.23 0.11 4.48
C GLU A 23 19.21 1.26 4.27
N TYR A 24 19.27 2.34 5.06
CA TYR A 24 18.32 3.46 4.92
C TYR A 24 18.46 4.19 3.58
N SER A 25 19.69 4.25 3.04
CA SER A 25 19.96 4.89 1.76
C SER A 25 19.34 4.13 0.58
N LEU A 26 19.30 2.80 0.67
CA LEU A 26 18.78 1.91 -0.37
C LEU A 26 17.25 1.91 -0.39
N ASP A 27 16.61 1.97 0.78
CA ASP A 27 15.15 2.08 0.89
C ASP A 27 14.63 3.40 0.32
N LEU A 28 15.25 4.53 0.68
CA LEU A 28 14.88 5.84 0.16
C LEU A 28 15.07 5.92 -1.36
N TYR A 29 16.16 5.35 -1.88
CA TYR A 29 16.40 5.27 -3.31
C TYR A 29 15.32 4.42 -4.02
N SER A 30 14.96 3.28 -3.44
CA SER A 30 13.92 2.39 -3.99
C SER A 30 12.54 3.08 -4.02
N ILE A 31 12.19 3.81 -2.95
CA ILE A 31 10.97 4.62 -2.88
C ILE A 31 10.96 5.69 -3.97
N PHE A 32 12.08 6.41 -4.14
CA PHE A 32 12.21 7.46 -5.14
C PHE A 32 12.07 6.92 -6.58
N VAL A 33 12.77 5.83 -6.90
CA VAL A 33 12.66 5.16 -8.22
C VAL A 33 11.23 4.68 -8.45
N GLY A 34 10.61 4.05 -7.45
CA GLY A 34 9.22 3.60 -7.52
C GLY A 34 8.24 4.74 -7.79
N TYR A 35 8.46 5.90 -7.17
CA TYR A 35 7.67 7.10 -7.40
C TYR A 35 7.83 7.67 -8.83
N LEU A 36 9.06 7.73 -9.35
CA LEU A 36 9.29 8.14 -10.75
C LEU A 36 8.59 7.22 -11.74
N VAL A 37 8.68 5.90 -11.53
CA VAL A 37 7.95 4.92 -12.35
C VAL A 37 6.44 5.16 -12.24
N ASN A 38 5.93 5.46 -11.04
CA ASN A 38 4.51 5.75 -10.84
C ASN A 38 4.03 6.96 -11.65
N ILE A 39 4.79 8.07 -11.64
CA ILE A 39 4.50 9.27 -12.44
C ILE A 39 4.42 8.94 -13.93
N LEU A 40 5.29 8.06 -14.44
CA LEU A 40 5.31 7.67 -15.85
C LEU A 40 4.16 6.71 -16.21
N VAL A 41 3.88 5.73 -15.35
CA VAL A 41 2.87 4.70 -15.60
C VAL A 41 1.44 5.23 -15.41
N PHE A 42 1.24 6.15 -14.46
CA PHE A 42 -0.08 6.68 -14.13
C PHE A 42 -0.84 7.32 -15.31
N PRO A 43 -0.26 8.22 -16.14
CA PRO A 43 -0.97 8.79 -17.29
C PRO A 43 -1.37 7.71 -18.31
N ILE A 44 -0.51 6.71 -18.53
CA ILE A 44 -0.81 5.55 -19.39
C ILE A 44 -1.98 4.77 -18.80
N TYR A 45 -1.98 4.50 -17.50
CA TYR A 45 -3.07 3.84 -16.79
C TYR A 45 -4.40 4.61 -16.93
N VAL A 46 -4.38 5.94 -16.76
CA VAL A 46 -5.57 6.79 -16.94
C VAL A 46 -6.09 6.73 -18.37
N TYR A 47 -5.20 6.82 -19.36
CA TYR A 47 -5.55 6.74 -20.77
C TYR A 47 -6.22 5.40 -21.11
N VAL A 48 -5.58 4.29 -20.73
CA VAL A 48 -6.10 2.92 -20.97
C VAL A 48 -7.45 2.71 -20.29
N ASN A 49 -7.62 3.19 -19.05
CA ASN A 49 -8.88 3.05 -18.33
C ASN A 49 -10.02 3.84 -19.03
N ARG A 50 -9.75 5.08 -19.47
CA ARG A 50 -10.73 5.90 -20.21
C ARG A 50 -11.12 5.28 -21.55
N MET A 51 -10.16 4.77 -22.32
CA MET A 51 -10.45 4.10 -23.58
C MET A 51 -11.33 2.87 -23.41
N ASN A 52 -11.15 2.14 -22.31
CA ASN A 52 -11.88 0.90 -22.05
C ASN A 52 -13.21 1.12 -21.31
N GLU A 53 -13.47 2.32 -20.79
CA GLU A 53 -14.62 2.62 -19.92
C GLU A 53 -15.96 2.16 -20.52
N LYS A 54 -16.26 2.52 -21.78
CA LYS A 54 -17.53 2.19 -22.43
C LYS A 54 -17.76 0.68 -22.53
N ARG A 55 -16.70 -0.09 -22.78
CA ARG A 55 -16.76 -1.55 -22.85
C ARG A 55 -16.88 -2.15 -21.45
N ASP A 56 -16.06 -1.66 -20.53
CA ASP A 56 -15.92 -2.24 -19.21
C ASP A 56 -17.16 -1.99 -18.35
N LYS A 57 -17.89 -0.87 -18.55
CA LYS A 57 -19.21 -0.59 -17.94
C LYS A 57 -20.23 -1.72 -18.06
N LYS A 58 -20.13 -2.55 -19.10
CA LYS A 58 -21.05 -3.68 -19.34
C LYS A 58 -20.66 -4.94 -18.56
N ILE A 59 -19.48 -4.96 -17.95
CA ILE A 59 -18.94 -6.10 -17.22
C ILE A 59 -19.35 -5.96 -15.75
N SER A 60 -19.78 -7.06 -15.12
CA SER A 60 -20.17 -7.09 -13.71
C SER A 60 -19.09 -6.58 -12.75
N LEU A 61 -17.82 -6.58 -13.17
CA LEU A 61 -16.66 -6.16 -12.39
C LEU A 61 -16.38 -4.66 -12.47
N TYR A 62 -17.14 -3.90 -13.25
CA TYR A 62 -16.93 -2.48 -13.44
C TYR A 62 -16.94 -1.67 -12.13
N PRO A 63 -17.88 -1.87 -11.18
CA PRO A 63 -17.90 -1.10 -9.95
C PRO A 63 -16.59 -1.23 -9.15
N PHE A 64 -16.04 -2.45 -9.08
CA PHE A 64 -14.73 -2.74 -8.49
C PHE A 64 -13.64 -1.92 -9.20
N ASN A 65 -13.47 -2.11 -10.50
CA ASN A 65 -12.36 -1.49 -11.23
C ASN A 65 -12.45 0.05 -11.23
N ASN A 66 -13.66 0.60 -11.29
CA ASN A 66 -13.92 2.02 -11.21
C ASN A 66 -13.58 2.59 -9.82
N HIS A 67 -13.88 1.87 -8.73
CA HIS A 67 -13.47 2.28 -7.39
C HIS A 67 -11.93 2.33 -7.28
N PHE A 68 -11.22 1.29 -7.74
CA PHE A 68 -9.75 1.29 -7.71
C PHE A 68 -9.14 2.38 -8.57
N TYR A 69 -9.68 2.62 -9.76
CA TYR A 69 -9.25 3.73 -10.60
C TYR A 69 -9.37 5.07 -9.88
N LYS A 70 -10.48 5.33 -9.17
CA LYS A 70 -10.65 6.55 -8.38
C LYS A 70 -9.64 6.64 -7.24
N VAL A 71 -9.43 5.57 -6.48
CA VAL A 71 -8.46 5.51 -5.39
C VAL A 71 -7.04 5.79 -5.91
N ILE A 72 -6.60 5.10 -6.96
CA ILE A 72 -5.28 5.29 -7.58
C ILE A 72 -5.12 6.73 -8.08
N ARG A 73 -6.16 7.31 -8.68
CA ARG A 73 -6.15 8.70 -9.13
C ARG A 73 -5.98 9.69 -7.97
N TYR A 74 -6.75 9.53 -6.89
CA TYR A 74 -6.61 10.41 -5.71
C TYR A 74 -5.26 10.23 -5.03
N PHE A 75 -4.77 9.00 -4.91
CA PHE A 75 -3.43 8.70 -4.39
C PHE A 75 -2.35 9.43 -5.18
N ASN A 76 -2.39 9.38 -6.51
CA ASN A 76 -1.42 10.06 -7.37
C ASN A 76 -1.44 11.58 -7.18
N ILE A 77 -2.64 12.18 -7.17
CA ILE A 77 -2.80 13.64 -6.96
C ILE A 77 -2.26 14.04 -5.59
N LEU A 78 -2.65 13.31 -4.53
CA LEU A 78 -2.19 13.58 -3.17
C LEU A 78 -0.67 13.42 -3.03
N SER A 79 -0.08 12.42 -3.69
CA SER A 79 1.36 12.20 -3.67
C SER A 79 2.10 13.39 -4.30
N ILE A 80 1.64 13.90 -5.45
CA ILE A 80 2.25 15.07 -6.09
C ILE A 80 2.15 16.31 -5.18
N LEU A 81 0.98 16.56 -4.60
CA LEU A 81 0.78 17.68 -3.66
C LEU A 81 1.72 17.56 -2.45
N PHE A 82 1.89 16.35 -1.94
CA PHE A 82 2.79 16.07 -0.83
C PHE A 82 4.26 16.36 -1.19
N PHE A 83 4.74 15.90 -2.35
CA PHE A 83 6.09 16.22 -2.83
C PHE A 83 6.31 17.72 -2.98
N ILE A 84 5.31 18.46 -3.51
CA ILE A 84 5.39 19.92 -3.60
C ILE A 84 5.50 20.55 -2.21
N SER A 85 4.72 20.10 -1.22
CA SER A 85 4.80 20.63 0.14
C SER A 85 6.17 20.42 0.79
N ILE A 86 6.81 19.27 0.56
CA ILE A 86 8.16 19.00 1.05
C ILE A 86 9.16 20.00 0.46
N GLN A 87 9.10 20.23 -0.85
CA GLN A 87 10.01 21.17 -1.53
C GLN A 87 9.84 22.61 -1.03
N VAL A 88 8.62 23.02 -0.70
CA VAL A 88 8.34 24.33 -0.09
C VAL A 88 9.00 24.43 1.28
N VAL A 89 8.86 23.40 2.12
CA VAL A 89 9.47 23.38 3.46
C VAL A 89 11.00 23.43 3.38
N PHE A 90 11.64 22.68 2.49
CA PHE A 90 13.11 22.70 2.34
C PHE A 90 13.68 24.04 1.88
N LYS A 91 12.89 24.83 1.14
CA LYS A 91 13.30 26.17 0.70
C LYS A 91 13.20 27.23 1.80
N ILE A 92 12.45 26.95 2.87
CA ILE A 92 12.38 27.80 4.05
C ILE A 92 13.59 27.44 4.93
N HIS A 93 14.52 28.39 5.11
CA HIS A 93 15.68 28.20 5.99
C HIS A 93 15.23 28.11 7.47
N PHE A 94 15.92 27.30 8.29
CA PHE A 94 15.54 26.99 9.69
C PHE A 94 15.36 28.24 10.61
N PRO A 95 14.55 28.15 11.70
CA PRO A 95 13.44 29.09 11.91
C PRO A 95 13.66 30.16 12.98
N GLY A 96 12.84 31.20 12.87
CA GLY A 96 12.55 32.16 13.95
C GLY A 96 11.09 32.62 14.03
N ASN A 97 10.25 32.39 12.99
CA ASN A 97 8.90 32.97 12.90
C ASN A 97 7.77 31.94 13.11
N ILE A 98 6.68 32.36 13.76
CA ILE A 98 5.48 31.53 14.06
C ILE A 98 4.88 30.89 12.79
N LEU A 99 4.88 31.61 11.66
CA LEU A 99 4.36 31.11 10.39
C LEU A 99 5.12 29.86 9.90
N GLU A 100 6.43 29.80 10.10
CA GLU A 100 7.27 28.67 9.68
C GLU A 100 6.97 27.43 10.52
N ILE A 101 6.78 27.59 11.83
CA ILE A 101 6.39 26.51 12.74
C ILE A 101 5.03 25.92 12.32
N VAL A 102 4.07 26.78 11.95
CA VAL A 102 2.76 26.35 11.46
C VAL A 102 2.87 25.60 10.13
N LEU A 103 3.72 26.06 9.20
CA LEU A 103 3.93 25.40 7.91
C LEU A 103 4.62 24.03 8.06
N VAL A 104 5.66 23.94 8.89
CA VAL A 104 6.36 22.68 9.16
C VAL A 104 5.43 21.69 9.85
N SER A 105 4.73 22.11 10.91
CA SER A 105 3.78 21.24 11.63
C SER A 105 2.64 20.78 10.73
N GLY A 106 2.05 21.67 9.93
CA GLY A 106 1.02 21.33 8.95
C GLY A 106 1.50 20.31 7.91
N THR A 107 2.74 20.43 7.43
CA THR A 107 3.34 19.48 6.47
C THR A 107 3.57 18.11 7.11
N VAL A 108 4.05 18.07 8.35
CA VAL A 108 4.22 16.83 9.12
C VAL A 108 2.87 16.15 9.34
N THR A 109 1.84 16.88 9.76
CA THR A 109 0.49 16.32 9.93
C THR A 109 -0.07 15.79 8.60
N ALA A 110 0.11 16.53 7.51
CA ALA A 110 -0.33 16.09 6.18
C ALA A 110 0.39 14.80 5.73
N TYR A 111 1.69 14.66 6.04
CA TYR A 111 2.44 13.42 5.78
C TYR A 111 1.83 12.22 6.50
N PHE A 112 1.59 12.35 7.81
CA PHE A 112 1.01 11.26 8.60
C PHE A 112 -0.38 10.86 8.09
N LEU A 113 -1.24 11.84 7.77
CA LEU A 113 -2.55 11.58 7.19
C LEU A 113 -2.45 10.90 5.83
N PHE A 114 -1.52 11.33 4.98
CA PHE A 114 -1.27 10.70 3.68
C PHE A 114 -0.85 9.24 3.85
N CYS A 115 0.17 8.95 4.66
CA CYS A 115 0.61 7.59 4.96
C CYS A 115 -0.54 6.72 5.50
N PHE A 116 -1.34 7.27 6.42
CA PHE A 116 -2.49 6.57 6.99
C PHE A 116 -3.54 6.20 5.93
N ILE A 117 -3.91 7.13 5.04
CA ILE A 117 -4.85 6.89 3.95
C ILE A 117 -4.31 5.82 2.97
N VAL A 118 -3.01 5.87 2.67
CA VAL A 118 -2.35 4.91 1.78
C VAL A 118 -2.40 3.51 2.36
N VAL A 119 -2.02 3.36 3.62
CA VAL A 119 -2.03 2.08 4.34
C VAL A 119 -3.45 1.51 4.34
N ILE A 120 -4.47 2.28 4.75
CA ILE A 120 -5.86 1.82 4.74
C ILE A 120 -6.31 1.40 3.33
N SER A 121 -5.95 2.17 2.31
CA SER A 121 -6.33 1.86 0.92
C SER A 121 -5.71 0.56 0.43
N LEU A 122 -4.46 0.25 0.82
CA LEU A 122 -3.79 -1.02 0.54
C LEU A 122 -4.48 -2.19 1.24
N HIS A 123 -4.78 -2.03 2.53
CA HIS A 123 -5.50 -3.04 3.32
C HIS A 123 -6.88 -3.36 2.71
N PHE A 124 -7.62 -2.30 2.37
CA PHE A 124 -8.89 -2.42 1.68
C PHE A 124 -8.74 -3.13 0.31
N HIS A 125 -7.72 -2.78 -0.47
CA HIS A 125 -7.48 -3.42 -1.77
C HIS A 125 -7.24 -4.93 -1.64
N HIS A 126 -6.40 -5.36 -0.69
CA HIS A 126 -6.12 -6.78 -0.46
C HIS A 126 -7.40 -7.55 -0.09
N LEU A 127 -8.21 -7.01 0.82
CA LEU A 127 -9.49 -7.62 1.19
C LEU A 127 -10.43 -7.73 -0.02
N MET A 128 -10.52 -6.67 -0.82
CA MET A 128 -11.38 -6.67 -2.00
C MET A 128 -10.94 -7.66 -3.07
N LEU A 129 -9.63 -7.86 -3.27
CA LEU A 129 -9.10 -8.91 -4.15
C LEU A 129 -9.51 -10.31 -3.63
N PHE A 130 -9.41 -10.54 -2.32
CA PHE A 130 -9.84 -11.79 -1.71
C PHE A 130 -11.34 -12.07 -1.92
N ILE A 131 -12.21 -11.10 -1.57
CA ILE A 131 -13.66 -11.22 -1.74
C ILE A 131 -14.00 -11.53 -3.21
N LEU A 132 -13.33 -10.84 -4.14
CA LEU A 132 -13.56 -11.03 -5.56
C LEU A 132 -13.12 -12.42 -6.06
N SER A 133 -11.96 -12.89 -5.63
CA SER A 133 -11.48 -14.25 -5.95
C SER A 133 -12.41 -15.32 -5.39
N LEU A 134 -12.87 -15.15 -4.15
CA LEU A 134 -13.81 -16.07 -3.50
C LEU A 134 -15.14 -16.12 -4.24
N GLN A 135 -15.71 -14.96 -4.59
CA GLN A 135 -16.95 -14.87 -5.35
C GLN A 135 -16.84 -15.61 -6.69
N ARG A 136 -15.76 -15.41 -7.44
CA ARG A 136 -15.55 -16.09 -8.73
C ARG A 136 -15.40 -17.59 -8.56
N CYS A 137 -14.69 -18.02 -7.52
CA CYS A 137 -14.56 -19.43 -7.18
C CYS A 137 -15.93 -20.04 -6.91
N LEU A 138 -16.73 -19.44 -6.02
CA LEU A 138 -18.07 -19.93 -5.71
C LEU A 138 -18.97 -19.98 -6.96
N PHE A 139 -18.95 -18.96 -7.81
CA PHE A 139 -19.76 -18.94 -9.03
C PHE A 139 -19.39 -20.07 -10.01
N HIS A 140 -18.09 -20.33 -10.21
CA HIS A 140 -17.65 -21.39 -11.12
C HIS A 140 -17.80 -22.79 -10.53
N PHE A 141 -17.59 -22.95 -9.22
CA PHE A 141 -17.61 -24.24 -8.54
C PHE A 141 -19.01 -24.69 -8.13
N TYR A 142 -19.85 -23.74 -7.71
CA TYR A 142 -21.19 -23.97 -7.20
C TYR A 142 -22.18 -23.08 -7.95
N PRO A 143 -22.66 -23.46 -9.14
CA PRO A 143 -23.58 -22.63 -9.94
C PRO A 143 -24.94 -22.40 -9.24
N ASN A 144 -25.28 -23.19 -8.22
CA ASN A 144 -26.44 -22.96 -7.34
C ASN A 144 -26.23 -21.80 -6.35
N SER A 145 -24.99 -21.30 -6.23
CA SER A 145 -24.64 -20.18 -5.35
C SER A 145 -24.93 -18.79 -5.94
N LYS A 146 -25.59 -18.71 -7.10
CA LYS A 146 -25.94 -17.46 -7.82
C LYS A 146 -26.62 -16.41 -6.95
N THR A 147 -27.24 -16.81 -5.85
CA THR A 147 -27.94 -15.96 -4.88
C THR A 147 -27.07 -15.36 -3.78
N PHE A 148 -25.92 -15.96 -3.42
CA PHE A 148 -25.27 -15.63 -2.15
C PHE A 148 -24.41 -14.35 -2.17
N LEU A 149 -23.90 -13.92 -3.32
CA LEU A 149 -23.06 -12.71 -3.41
C LEU A 149 -23.30 -11.96 -4.73
N LYS A 150 -24.40 -11.21 -4.82
CA LYS A 150 -24.57 -10.22 -5.89
C LYS A 150 -23.55 -9.11 -5.69
N LEU A 151 -22.67 -8.93 -6.69
CA LEU A 151 -21.58 -7.96 -6.70
C LEU A 151 -22.11 -6.54 -6.41
N ASP A 152 -23.31 -6.23 -6.88
CA ASP A 152 -23.98 -4.93 -6.66
C ASP A 152 -24.16 -4.56 -5.17
N TYR A 153 -24.33 -5.55 -4.28
CA TYR A 153 -24.47 -5.27 -2.84
C TYR A 153 -23.11 -4.96 -2.19
N LEU A 154 -22.04 -5.62 -2.64
CA LEU A 154 -20.67 -5.44 -2.14
C LEU A 154 -20.05 -4.09 -2.52
N PHE A 155 -20.62 -3.38 -3.50
CA PHE A 155 -20.18 -2.03 -3.88
C PHE A 155 -21.21 -0.95 -3.55
N LYS A 156 -22.21 -1.27 -2.71
CA LYS A 156 -23.00 -0.21 -2.09
C LYS A 156 -22.06 0.67 -1.27
N LEU A 157 -22.22 1.99 -1.42
CA LEU A 157 -21.39 2.99 -0.75
C LEU A 157 -21.26 2.72 0.76
N GLN A 158 -22.36 2.32 1.41
CA GLN A 158 -22.39 1.96 2.82
C GLN A 158 -21.43 0.81 3.18
N PHE A 159 -21.42 -0.26 2.39
CA PHE A 159 -20.53 -1.41 2.63
C PHE A 159 -19.06 -1.01 2.46
N VAL A 160 -18.75 -0.23 1.41
CA VAL A 160 -17.39 0.28 1.18
C VAL A 160 -16.94 1.16 2.35
N ILE A 161 -17.78 2.09 2.83
CA ILE A 161 -17.47 2.95 3.97
C ILE A 161 -17.21 2.11 5.23
N VAL A 162 -18.07 1.15 5.54
CA VAL A 162 -17.91 0.26 6.70
C VAL A 162 -16.58 -0.50 6.63
N LEU A 163 -16.21 -1.02 5.46
CA LEU A 163 -14.92 -1.69 5.28
C LEU A 163 -13.73 -0.73 5.45
N TYR A 164 -13.80 0.49 4.95
CA TYR A 164 -12.75 1.49 5.16
C TYR A 164 -12.59 1.85 6.66
N ILE A 165 -13.69 2.00 7.39
CA ILE A 165 -13.68 2.26 8.83
C ILE A 165 -13.07 1.07 9.59
N LEU A 166 -13.48 -0.16 9.25
CA LEU A 166 -12.93 -1.37 9.84
C LEU A 166 -11.41 -1.47 9.60
N MET A 167 -10.96 -1.23 8.37
CA MET A 167 -9.52 -1.24 8.04
C MET A 167 -8.77 -0.12 8.76
N GLY A 168 -9.35 1.07 8.86
CA GLY A 168 -8.76 2.17 9.63
C GLY A 168 -8.59 1.83 11.10
N PHE A 169 -9.61 1.23 11.72
CA PHE A 169 -9.53 0.75 13.10
C PHE A 169 -8.43 -0.31 13.27
N LEU A 170 -8.35 -1.29 12.37
CA LEU A 170 -7.31 -2.32 12.39
C LEU A 170 -5.89 -1.73 12.22
N VAL A 171 -5.73 -0.70 11.40
CA VAL A 171 -4.46 0.02 11.23
C VAL A 171 -4.09 0.83 12.47
N ILE A 172 -5.05 1.45 13.15
CA ILE A 172 -4.80 2.17 14.41
C ILE A 172 -4.35 1.17 15.50
N LEU A 173 -5.02 0.02 15.61
CA LEU A 173 -4.61 -1.05 16.53
C LEU A 173 -3.21 -1.63 16.23
N LYS A 174 -2.73 -1.45 14.99
CA LYS A 174 -1.41 -1.87 14.54
C LYS A 174 -0.30 -0.92 15.02
N TYR A 175 -0.62 0.33 15.35
CA TYR A 175 0.40 1.27 15.80
C TYR A 175 0.79 0.94 17.25
N PRO A 176 2.04 0.50 17.52
CA PRO A 176 2.46 0.19 18.87
C PRO A 176 2.43 1.46 19.73
N ASP A 177 2.22 1.27 21.03
CA ASP A 177 2.39 2.35 22.00
C ASP A 177 3.82 2.89 21.87
N PRO A 178 4.03 4.19 21.58
CA PRO A 178 5.36 4.76 21.40
C PRO A 178 6.26 4.61 22.65
N TYR A 179 5.70 4.20 23.79
CA TYR A 179 6.44 3.99 25.03
C TYR A 179 6.86 2.53 25.29
N GLU A 180 6.44 1.54 24.49
CA GLU A 180 6.87 0.15 24.65
C GLU A 180 8.02 -0.20 23.70
N SER A 181 9.20 -0.47 24.25
CA SER A 181 10.38 -0.97 23.54
C SER A 181 10.33 -2.46 23.19
N HIS A 182 9.14 -3.07 23.18
CA HIS A 182 8.95 -4.50 22.97
C HIS A 182 8.73 -4.82 21.48
N PRO A 183 9.06 -6.06 21.04
CA PRO A 183 8.82 -6.51 19.67
C PRO A 183 7.34 -6.32 19.27
N PRO A 184 7.03 -6.26 17.95
CA PRO A 184 5.67 -6.03 17.48
C PRO A 184 4.68 -6.94 18.22
N THR A 185 3.64 -6.33 18.79
CA THR A 185 2.68 -7.03 19.64
C THR A 185 2.10 -8.24 18.90
N ILE A 186 1.85 -9.35 19.59
CA ILE A 186 1.27 -10.58 18.99
C ILE A 186 0.06 -10.29 18.08
N PRO A 187 -0.87 -9.38 18.43
CA PRO A 187 -1.98 -8.99 17.54
C PRO A 187 -1.54 -8.38 16.21
N PHE A 188 -0.49 -7.55 16.19
CA PHE A 188 0.08 -6.96 14.97
C PHE A 188 0.57 -8.03 14.00
N LEU A 189 1.33 -8.99 14.53
CA LEU A 189 1.92 -10.07 13.73
C LEU A 189 0.82 -10.96 13.18
N LEU A 190 -0.17 -11.28 14.02
CA LEU A 190 -1.30 -12.13 13.66
C LEU A 190 -2.16 -11.46 12.57
N LEU A 191 -2.50 -10.17 12.71
CA LEU A 191 -3.27 -9.42 11.72
C LEU A 191 -2.53 -9.35 10.37
N THR A 192 -1.24 -9.03 10.39
CA THR A 192 -0.41 -8.95 9.18
C THR A 192 -0.31 -10.33 8.49
N THR A 193 -0.12 -11.39 9.27
CA THR A 193 -0.05 -12.77 8.77
C THR A 193 -1.37 -13.21 8.16
N VAL A 194 -2.51 -12.92 8.82
CA VAL A 194 -3.85 -13.24 8.31
C VAL A 194 -4.07 -12.57 6.95
N GLN A 195 -3.75 -11.29 6.83
CA GLN A 195 -3.97 -10.57 5.57
C GLN A 195 -3.08 -11.07 4.42
N ASN A 196 -1.81 -11.35 4.70
CA ASN A 196 -0.91 -11.92 3.69
C ASN A 196 -1.38 -13.32 3.26
N THR A 197 -1.89 -14.11 4.22
CA THR A 197 -2.51 -15.41 3.94
C THR A 197 -3.76 -15.25 3.07
N LEU A 198 -4.65 -14.29 3.38
CA LEU A 198 -5.82 -14.00 2.56
C LEU A 198 -5.44 -13.59 1.13
N LEU A 199 -4.37 -12.79 0.97
CA LEU A 199 -3.86 -12.41 -0.34
C LEU A 199 -3.31 -13.63 -1.11
N LEU A 200 -2.57 -14.52 -0.45
CA LEU A 200 -2.08 -15.75 -1.06
C LEU A 200 -3.23 -16.67 -1.49
N VAL A 201 -4.19 -16.89 -0.58
CA VAL A 201 -5.41 -17.65 -0.86
C VAL A 201 -6.17 -17.03 -2.03
N SER A 202 -6.25 -15.70 -2.12
CA SER A 202 -6.91 -15.02 -3.24
C SER A 202 -6.25 -15.33 -4.59
N ALA A 203 -4.92 -15.42 -4.64
CA ALA A 203 -4.18 -15.78 -5.84
C ALA A 203 -4.40 -17.26 -6.22
N LEU A 204 -4.38 -18.16 -5.23
CA LEU A 204 -4.67 -19.58 -5.43
C LEU A 204 -6.09 -19.79 -5.97
N LEU A 205 -7.09 -19.10 -5.39
CA LEU A 205 -8.47 -19.15 -5.87
C LEU A 205 -8.60 -18.67 -7.33
N GLN A 206 -7.86 -17.62 -7.71
CA GLN A 206 -7.82 -17.15 -9.09
C GLN A 206 -7.20 -18.18 -10.05
N ILE A 207 -6.15 -18.88 -9.62
CA ILE A 207 -5.55 -19.99 -10.38
C ILE A 207 -6.54 -21.14 -10.55
N LEU A 208 -7.24 -21.53 -9.48
CA LEU A 208 -8.26 -22.57 -9.52
C LEU A 208 -9.41 -22.22 -10.48
N VAL A 209 -9.88 -20.97 -10.44
CA VAL A 209 -10.88 -20.46 -11.39
C VAL A 209 -10.36 -20.52 -12.82
N ALA A 210 -9.14 -20.04 -13.07
CA ALA A 210 -8.54 -20.05 -14.41
C ALA A 210 -8.40 -21.49 -14.96
N TYR A 211 -7.95 -22.43 -14.12
CA TYR A 211 -7.86 -23.84 -14.48
C TYR A 211 -9.23 -24.43 -14.83
N ARG A 212 -10.26 -24.15 -14.02
CA ARG A 212 -11.62 -24.65 -14.27
C ARG A 212 -12.23 -24.08 -15.55
N ILE A 213 -12.04 -22.79 -15.84
CA ILE A 213 -12.50 -22.17 -17.10
C ILE A 213 -11.87 -22.85 -18.30
N ARG A 214 -10.56 -23.13 -18.25
CA ARG A 214 -9.84 -23.86 -19.31
C ARG A 214 -10.39 -25.27 -19.49
N LYS A 215 -10.59 -26.00 -18.40
CA LYS A 215 -11.11 -27.38 -18.44
C LYS A 215 -12.54 -27.47 -18.99
N GLN A 216 -13.40 -26.49 -18.68
CA GLN A 216 -14.79 -26.49 -19.14
C GLN A 216 -14.97 -26.07 -20.61
N GLY A 217 -13.89 -25.74 -21.34
CA GLY A 217 -13.99 -25.22 -22.72
C GLY A 217 -14.81 -23.92 -22.81
N SER A 218 -15.03 -23.25 -21.67
CA SER A 218 -15.89 -22.08 -21.54
C SER A 218 -15.30 -20.89 -22.30
N SER A 219 -16.18 -19.97 -22.71
CA SER A 219 -15.85 -18.74 -23.43
C SER A 219 -14.56 -18.07 -22.92
N LYS A 220 -13.75 -17.55 -23.84
CA LYS A 220 -12.47 -16.88 -23.54
C LYS A 220 -12.66 -15.82 -22.43
N PRO A 221 -11.82 -15.79 -21.39
CA PRO A 221 -11.96 -14.83 -20.30
C PRO A 221 -11.82 -13.39 -20.82
N THR A 222 -12.63 -12.49 -20.28
CA THR A 222 -12.64 -11.08 -20.70
C THR A 222 -11.31 -10.41 -20.38
N LYS A 223 -10.99 -9.31 -21.09
CA LYS A 223 -9.75 -8.53 -20.85
C LYS A 223 -9.65 -8.08 -19.38
N LEU A 224 -10.77 -7.65 -18.79
CA LEU A 224 -10.84 -7.22 -17.39
C LEU A 224 -10.64 -8.39 -16.40
N GLN A 225 -11.17 -9.58 -16.71
CA GLN A 225 -10.93 -10.78 -15.90
C GLN A 225 -9.44 -11.17 -15.89
N LYS A 226 -8.79 -11.14 -17.06
CA LYS A 226 -7.35 -11.38 -17.18
C LYS A 226 -6.54 -10.33 -16.41
N PHE A 227 -6.93 -9.07 -16.49
CA PHE A 227 -6.29 -7.99 -15.74
C PHE A 227 -6.34 -8.25 -14.23
N VAL A 228 -7.53 -8.50 -13.68
CA VAL A 228 -7.70 -8.79 -12.25
C VAL A 228 -6.93 -10.05 -11.81
N PHE A 229 -6.83 -11.07 -12.67
CA PHE A 229 -6.00 -12.25 -12.41
C PHE A 229 -4.52 -11.89 -12.26
N TRP A 230 -3.96 -11.20 -13.26
CA TRP A 230 -2.55 -10.81 -13.24
C TRP A 230 -2.24 -9.79 -12.14
N GLN A 231 -3.18 -8.90 -11.84
CA GLN A 231 -3.06 -7.95 -10.74
C GLN A 231 -2.94 -8.69 -9.40
N THR A 232 -3.86 -9.59 -9.07
CA THR A 232 -3.81 -10.37 -7.81
C THR A 232 -2.54 -11.21 -7.71
N LEU A 233 -2.17 -11.89 -8.80
CA LEU A 233 -0.97 -12.73 -8.81
C LEU A 233 0.30 -11.91 -8.58
N SER A 234 0.44 -10.77 -9.26
CA SER A 234 1.62 -9.90 -9.11
C SER A 234 1.72 -9.33 -7.70
N ILE A 235 0.61 -8.85 -7.13
CA ILE A 235 0.58 -8.31 -5.76
C ILE A 235 0.93 -9.40 -4.74
N ALA A 236 0.35 -10.60 -4.87
CA ALA A 236 0.67 -11.71 -3.98
C ALA A 236 2.16 -12.09 -4.01
N ILE A 237 2.77 -12.14 -5.21
CA ILE A 237 4.19 -12.44 -5.36
C ILE A 237 5.05 -11.32 -4.72
N CYS A 238 4.80 -10.06 -5.07
CA CYS A 238 5.59 -8.94 -4.54
C CYS A 238 5.52 -8.83 -3.01
N VAL A 239 4.32 -8.96 -2.43
CA VAL A 239 4.13 -8.86 -0.97
C VAL A 239 4.81 -10.02 -0.23
N ASN A 240 4.72 -11.25 -0.74
CA ASN A 240 5.32 -12.41 -0.06
C ASN A 240 6.83 -12.52 -0.28
N LEU A 241 7.37 -12.09 -1.44
CA LEU A 241 8.84 -11.97 -1.64
C LEU A 241 9.47 -11.02 -0.62
N SER A 242 8.77 -9.93 -0.30
CA SER A 242 9.23 -8.93 0.68
C SER A 242 9.28 -9.45 2.12
N LEU A 243 8.65 -10.60 2.42
CA LEU A 243 8.69 -11.25 3.74
C LEU A 243 9.89 -12.20 3.91
N ILE A 244 10.54 -12.61 2.81
CA ILE A 244 11.66 -13.56 2.85
C ILE A 244 12.83 -13.03 3.70
N PRO A 245 13.26 -11.75 3.58
CA PRO A 245 14.32 -11.20 4.43
C PRO A 245 13.96 -11.20 5.93
N LEU A 246 12.69 -10.94 6.26
CA LEU A 246 12.15 -10.90 7.62
C LEU A 246 12.08 -12.29 8.27
N LEU A 247 11.82 -13.33 7.47
CA LEU A 247 11.84 -14.73 7.91
C LEU A 247 13.28 -15.22 8.11
N ILE A 248 14.23 -14.77 7.28
CA ILE A 248 15.65 -15.12 7.44
C ILE A 248 16.22 -14.49 8.72
N GLN A 249 15.87 -13.23 9.02
CA GLN A 249 16.28 -12.54 10.26
C GLN A 249 15.68 -13.11 11.54
N THR A 250 14.59 -13.88 11.47
CA THR A 250 14.00 -14.53 12.66
C THR A 250 14.50 -15.96 12.89
N ILE A 251 15.21 -16.55 11.91
CA ILE A 251 15.80 -17.88 11.98
C ILE A 251 17.28 -17.84 12.41
N TYR A 252 17.96 -16.71 12.19
CA TYR A 252 19.32 -16.43 12.66
C TYR A 252 19.32 -15.62 13.95
#